data_AF-A0A314ZR29-F1
#
_entry.id   AF-A0A314ZR29-F1
#
_cell.length_a   1.000
_cell.length_b   1.000
_cell.length_c   1.000
_cell.angle_alpha   90.00
_cell.angle_beta   90.00
_cell.angle_gamma   90.00
#
_symmetry.space_group_name_H-M   'P 1'
#
loop_
_entity.id
_entity.type
_entity.pdbx_description
1 polymer ?
#
loop_
_entity_poly.entity_id
_entity_poly.type
_entity_poly.pdbx_seq_one_letter_code
_entity_poly.pdbx_strand_id
1 'polypeptide(L)'
;METSRVSRSRQKADVAGVLRKSWYHLRLSVRHPTRVPTWDAIVLTAASPEQAQLYEWQLTRAKRVGRIAASTITLAVPDPDGQRIGSGAATLHAIHALAKHYRAVGPHSEVATTSNGSSGFSESHRSPEDEVDDDDLSQMVSFIAKRHILLLHAGGDSKRVPWANPMGKVFLPLPYLAADDPDGPVPLLFDHILAIASYARQAFKNEGGIFTMTGDVLPCFDASNMVLPEDTSCIITVPITLDIASNHGVVVASNSRNVERSYTVSLVDNLLQKPSLEELVKNNAILDDGRTLLDTGIIAVRGKGWEELVALACSCQPMISELLKSGKEMSLYEDLVAAWVPAKHDWLRLRPSGKTRR
;
A
#
# COMPACT_ATOMS: atom_id res chain seq x y z
N MET A 1 33.48 -1.15 45.25
CA MET A 1 33.43 -0.87 43.80
C MET A 1 32.99 -2.15 43.10
N GLU A 2 31.68 -2.35 42.99
CA GLU A 2 31.11 -3.46 42.23
C GLU A 2 30.52 -2.86 40.95
N THR A 3 31.24 -3.02 39.86
CA THR A 3 30.77 -2.66 38.52
C THR A 3 29.77 -3.72 38.07
N SER A 4 28.48 -3.42 38.19
CA SER A 4 27.41 -4.20 37.60
C SER A 4 27.60 -4.30 36.09
N ARG A 5 28.05 -5.46 35.60
CA ARG A 5 27.99 -5.81 34.18
C ARG A 5 26.53 -5.87 33.77
N VAL A 6 26.04 -4.77 33.19
CA VAL A 6 24.76 -4.75 32.47
C VAL A 6 24.92 -5.65 31.24
N SER A 7 24.53 -6.90 31.42
CA SER A 7 24.26 -7.84 30.33
C SER A 7 23.15 -7.24 29.47
N ARG A 8 23.51 -6.56 28.37
CA ARG A 8 22.59 -6.28 27.26
C ARG A 8 22.31 -7.61 26.57
N SER A 9 21.43 -8.43 27.15
CA SER A 9 20.79 -9.49 26.39
C SER A 9 20.01 -8.80 25.26
N ARG A 10 20.41 -9.04 24.02
CA ARG A 10 19.60 -8.68 22.85
C ARG A 10 18.28 -9.44 23.00
N GLN A 11 17.25 -8.79 23.54
CA GLN A 11 15.89 -9.34 23.52
C GLN A 11 15.58 -9.71 22.07
N LYS A 12 15.40 -11.01 21.81
CA LYS A 12 14.92 -11.51 20.54
C LYS A 12 13.60 -10.79 20.28
N ALA A 13 13.48 -10.08 19.15
CA ALA A 13 12.27 -9.34 18.83
C ALA A 13 11.06 -10.30 18.93
N ASP A 14 10.12 -10.00 19.82
CA ASP A 14 8.92 -10.81 20.02
C ASP A 14 7.91 -10.53 18.90
N VAL A 15 8.21 -11.08 17.72
CA VAL A 15 7.37 -10.95 16.52
C VAL A 15 5.94 -11.44 16.79
N ALA A 16 5.79 -12.51 17.57
CA ALA A 16 4.49 -13.06 17.92
C ALA A 16 3.71 -12.09 18.83
N GLY A 17 4.36 -11.49 19.83
CA GLY A 17 3.77 -10.46 20.68
C GLY A 17 3.35 -9.22 19.89
N VAL A 18 4.20 -8.74 18.97
CA VAL A 18 3.88 -7.61 18.07
C VAL A 18 2.65 -7.92 17.23
N LEU A 19 2.61 -9.09 16.59
CA LEU A 19 1.46 -9.48 15.77
C LEU A 19 0.19 -9.64 16.60
N ARG A 20 0.25 -10.27 17.79
CA ARG A 20 -0.91 -10.37 18.71
C ARG A 20 -1.49 -9.02 19.06
N LYS A 21 -0.63 -8.03 19.34
CA LYS A 21 -1.03 -6.65 19.61
C LYS A 21 -1.74 -6.03 18.38
N SER A 22 -1.20 -6.24 17.19
CA SER A 22 -1.83 -5.83 15.92
C SER A 22 -3.20 -6.49 15.68
N TRP A 23 -3.32 -7.78 15.93
CA TRP A 23 -4.57 -8.53 15.84
C TRP A 23 -5.63 -8.09 16.85
N TYR A 24 -5.21 -7.74 18.07
CA TYR A 24 -6.10 -7.15 19.06
C TYR A 24 -6.61 -5.78 18.59
N HIS A 25 -5.72 -4.93 18.08
CA HIS A 25 -6.09 -3.63 17.53
C HIS A 25 -7.10 -3.74 16.37
N LEU A 26 -6.85 -4.63 15.40
CA LEU A 26 -7.78 -4.89 14.30
C LEU A 26 -9.17 -5.29 14.78
N ARG A 27 -9.26 -6.22 15.74
CA ARG A 27 -10.53 -6.65 16.31
C ARG A 27 -11.29 -5.49 16.96
N LEU A 28 -10.58 -4.60 17.65
CA LEU A 28 -11.18 -3.39 18.22
C LEU A 28 -11.62 -2.39 17.15
N SER A 29 -10.80 -2.14 16.12
CA SER A 29 -11.13 -1.19 15.05
C SER A 29 -12.34 -1.64 14.23
N VAL A 30 -12.50 -2.95 14.04
CA VAL A 30 -13.64 -3.53 13.34
C VAL A 30 -14.92 -3.50 14.19
N ARG A 31 -14.84 -3.79 15.48
CA ARG A 31 -16.01 -3.81 16.38
C ARG A 31 -16.48 -2.42 16.81
N HIS A 32 -15.53 -1.49 16.99
CA HIS A 32 -15.80 -0.14 17.52
C HIS A 32 -15.05 0.94 16.73
N PRO A 33 -15.36 1.13 15.42
CA PRO A 33 -14.65 2.07 14.55
C PRO A 33 -14.73 3.53 15.02
N THR A 34 -15.76 3.89 15.80
CA THR A 34 -15.90 5.23 16.41
C THR A 34 -14.89 5.51 17.53
N ARG A 35 -14.34 4.46 18.16
CA ARG A 35 -13.32 4.57 19.22
C ARG A 35 -11.93 4.28 18.71
N VAL A 36 -11.81 3.28 17.84
CA VAL A 36 -10.56 2.88 17.21
C VAL A 36 -10.75 3.00 15.71
N PRO A 37 -10.31 4.10 15.09
CA PRO A 37 -10.54 4.33 13.68
C PRO A 37 -10.03 3.20 12.79
N THR A 38 -10.83 2.85 11.78
CA THR A 38 -10.48 1.88 10.73
C THR A 38 -10.16 2.62 9.43
N TRP A 39 -9.82 1.86 8.38
CA TRP A 39 -9.66 2.37 7.02
C TRP A 39 -11.00 2.77 6.41
N ASP A 40 -11.03 3.89 5.68
CA ASP A 40 -12.20 4.30 4.90
C ASP A 40 -12.40 3.36 3.69
N ALA A 41 -11.30 2.96 3.05
CA ALA A 41 -11.31 1.97 1.98
C ALA A 41 -10.12 1.01 2.04
N ILE A 42 -10.34 -0.23 1.61
CA ILE A 42 -9.32 -1.25 1.36
C ILE A 42 -9.42 -1.66 -0.11
N VAL A 43 -8.36 -1.40 -0.86
CA VAL A 43 -8.30 -1.65 -2.30
C VAL A 43 -7.23 -2.69 -2.59
N LEU A 44 -7.56 -3.69 -3.41
CA LEU A 44 -6.61 -4.71 -3.88
C LEU A 44 -6.41 -4.53 -5.38
N THR A 45 -5.16 -4.52 -5.86
CA THR A 45 -4.92 -4.63 -7.31
C THR A 45 -4.93 -6.10 -7.73
N ALA A 46 -5.40 -6.38 -8.94
CA ALA A 46 -5.47 -7.70 -9.54
C ALA A 46 -4.92 -7.68 -10.98
N ALA A 47 -4.39 -8.80 -11.45
CA ALA A 47 -3.82 -8.93 -12.79
C ALA A 47 -4.89 -8.98 -13.90
N SER A 48 -6.08 -9.50 -13.58
CA SER A 48 -7.17 -9.69 -14.54
C SER A 48 -8.55 -9.50 -13.90
N PRO A 49 -9.59 -9.25 -14.70
CA PRO A 49 -10.98 -9.17 -14.21
C PRO A 49 -11.43 -10.42 -13.45
N GLU A 50 -11.04 -11.62 -13.89
CA GLU A 50 -11.38 -12.88 -13.23
C GLU A 50 -10.73 -12.97 -11.85
N GLN A 51 -9.46 -12.55 -11.73
CA GLN A 51 -8.78 -12.50 -10.44
C GLN A 51 -9.43 -11.45 -9.52
N ALA A 52 -9.82 -10.30 -10.04
CA ALA A 52 -10.54 -9.28 -9.27
C ALA A 52 -11.87 -9.82 -8.72
N GLN A 53 -12.64 -10.58 -9.49
CA GLN A 53 -13.89 -11.20 -9.02
C GLN A 53 -13.65 -12.16 -7.84
N LEU A 54 -12.59 -12.97 -7.90
CA LEU A 54 -12.21 -13.85 -6.78
C LEU A 54 -11.80 -13.05 -5.55
N TYR A 55 -11.07 -11.96 -5.73
CA TYR A 55 -10.66 -11.06 -4.64
C TYR A 55 -11.88 -10.37 -4.00
N GLU A 56 -12.88 -9.97 -4.79
CA GLU A 56 -14.14 -9.42 -4.27
C GLU A 56 -14.89 -10.42 -3.38
N TRP A 57 -14.91 -11.70 -3.74
CA TRP A 57 -15.50 -12.73 -2.89
C TRP A 57 -14.77 -12.87 -1.55
N GLN A 58 -13.44 -12.76 -1.55
CA GLN A 58 -12.64 -12.79 -0.33
C GLN A 58 -12.86 -11.54 0.54
N LEU A 59 -12.91 -10.35 -0.07
CA LEU A 59 -13.21 -9.10 0.64
C LEU A 59 -14.62 -9.13 1.25
N THR A 60 -15.61 -9.60 0.50
CA THR A 60 -16.98 -9.79 0.98
C THR A 60 -17.05 -10.81 2.11
N ARG A 61 -16.30 -11.91 2.02
CA ARG A 61 -16.16 -12.88 3.12
C ARG A 61 -15.54 -12.23 4.35
N ALA A 62 -14.44 -11.49 4.21
CA ALA A 62 -13.75 -10.82 5.30
C ALA A 62 -14.65 -9.82 6.04
N LYS A 63 -15.52 -9.10 5.32
CA LYS A 63 -16.58 -8.29 5.94
C LYS A 63 -17.58 -9.14 6.72
N ARG A 64 -18.13 -10.19 6.11
CA ARG A 64 -19.13 -11.09 6.76
C ARG A 64 -18.62 -11.73 8.04
N VAL A 65 -17.35 -12.11 8.10
CA VAL A 65 -16.74 -12.72 9.30
C VAL A 65 -16.16 -11.69 10.29
N GLY A 66 -16.38 -10.39 10.06
CA GLY A 66 -15.93 -9.34 10.98
C GLY A 66 -14.41 -9.15 11.02
N ARG A 67 -13.70 -9.36 9.91
CA ARG A 67 -12.28 -8.99 9.73
C ARG A 67 -12.10 -7.61 9.11
N ILE A 68 -13.11 -7.13 8.39
CA ILE A 68 -13.21 -5.77 7.86
C ILE A 68 -14.47 -5.13 8.45
N ALA A 69 -14.40 -3.86 8.84
CA ALA A 69 -15.55 -3.14 9.35
C ALA A 69 -16.63 -3.00 8.26
N ALA A 70 -17.90 -3.08 8.64
CA ALA A 70 -19.00 -2.95 7.69
C ALA A 70 -19.00 -1.59 6.97
N SER A 71 -18.52 -0.54 7.64
CA SER A 71 -18.38 0.82 7.10
C SER A 71 -17.20 1.01 6.14
N THR A 72 -16.25 0.09 6.08
CA THR A 72 -15.07 0.20 5.21
C THR A 72 -15.43 -0.19 3.78
N ILE A 73 -15.15 0.66 2.80
CA ILE A 73 -15.30 0.30 1.38
C ILE A 73 -14.24 -0.74 1.00
N THR A 74 -14.62 -1.70 0.17
CA THR A 74 -13.70 -2.72 -0.36
C THR A 74 -13.81 -2.77 -1.86
N LEU A 75 -12.67 -2.82 -2.56
CA LEU A 75 -12.64 -2.86 -4.02
C LEU A 75 -11.45 -3.69 -4.51
N ALA A 76 -11.68 -4.59 -5.46
CA ALA A 76 -10.64 -5.25 -6.23
C ALA A 76 -10.57 -4.64 -7.63
N VAL A 77 -9.42 -4.08 -7.99
CA VAL A 77 -9.22 -3.35 -9.23
C VAL A 77 -8.30 -4.16 -10.14
N PRO A 78 -8.81 -4.71 -11.26
CA PRO A 78 -7.96 -5.40 -12.23
C PRO A 78 -7.14 -4.41 -13.06
N ASP A 79 -6.02 -4.88 -13.60
CA ASP A 79 -5.37 -4.19 -14.69
C ASP A 79 -6.34 -4.11 -15.91
N PRO A 80 -6.43 -2.94 -16.59
CA PRO A 80 -7.36 -2.74 -17.70
C PRO A 80 -7.18 -3.78 -18.81
N ASP A 81 -8.29 -4.29 -19.34
CA ASP A 81 -8.32 -5.34 -20.39
C ASP A 81 -7.54 -6.62 -20.02
N GLY A 82 -7.23 -6.83 -18.73
CA GLY A 82 -6.34 -7.90 -18.27
C GLY A 82 -4.89 -7.76 -18.74
N GLN A 83 -4.50 -6.57 -19.19
CA GLN A 83 -3.17 -6.27 -19.71
C GLN A 83 -2.34 -5.55 -18.66
N ARG A 84 -1.17 -6.11 -18.36
CA ARG A 84 -0.30 -5.62 -17.29
C ARG A 84 0.22 -4.21 -17.57
N ILE A 85 -0.10 -3.27 -16.68
CA ILE A 85 0.32 -1.86 -16.78
C ILE A 85 1.45 -1.47 -15.81
N GLY A 86 1.86 -2.40 -14.94
CA GLY A 86 2.90 -2.18 -13.91
C GLY A 86 2.34 -1.59 -12.61
N SER A 87 3.08 -1.75 -11.50
CA SER A 87 2.60 -1.42 -10.15
C SER A 87 2.34 0.09 -9.93
N GLY A 88 3.08 0.96 -10.60
CA GLY A 88 2.89 2.41 -10.52
C GLY A 88 1.59 2.85 -11.17
N ALA A 89 1.34 2.39 -12.40
CA ALA A 89 0.09 2.67 -13.09
C ALA A 89 -1.10 1.97 -12.42
N ALA A 90 -0.94 0.74 -11.92
CA ALA A 90 -1.97 0.04 -11.15
C ALA A 90 -2.36 0.80 -9.86
N THR A 91 -1.41 1.48 -9.20
CA THR A 91 -1.69 2.35 -8.05
C THR A 91 -2.60 3.51 -8.45
N LEU A 92 -2.25 4.24 -9.51
CA LEU A 92 -3.04 5.37 -10.00
C LEU A 92 -4.42 4.91 -10.50
N HIS A 93 -4.47 3.77 -11.21
CA HIS A 93 -5.71 3.17 -11.66
C HIS A 93 -6.63 2.77 -10.50
N ALA A 94 -6.07 2.20 -9.44
CA ALA A 94 -6.82 1.81 -8.24
C ALA A 94 -7.41 3.02 -7.50
N ILE A 95 -6.64 4.11 -7.36
CA ILE A 95 -7.13 5.36 -6.76
C ILE A 95 -8.25 5.96 -7.61
N HIS A 96 -8.08 5.98 -8.94
CA HIS A 96 -9.11 6.46 -9.87
C HIS A 96 -10.39 5.62 -9.83
N ALA A 97 -10.26 4.30 -9.80
CA ALA A 97 -11.39 3.38 -9.69
C ALA A 97 -12.15 3.58 -8.37
N LEU A 98 -11.42 3.80 -7.26
CA LEU A 98 -12.03 4.13 -5.98
C LEU A 98 -12.76 5.46 -6.02
N ALA A 99 -12.18 6.50 -6.63
CA ALA A 99 -12.83 7.80 -6.81
C ALA A 99 -14.15 7.68 -7.60
N LYS A 100 -14.14 6.93 -8.71
CA LYS A 100 -15.35 6.59 -9.48
C LYS A 100 -16.38 5.83 -8.64
N HIS A 101 -15.94 4.87 -7.83
CA HIS A 101 -16.83 4.10 -6.96
C HIS A 101 -17.54 5.00 -5.94
N TYR A 102 -16.82 5.94 -5.31
CA TYR A 102 -17.42 6.92 -4.41
C TYR A 102 -18.43 7.84 -5.10
N ARG A 103 -18.19 8.24 -6.36
CA ARG A 103 -19.21 8.98 -7.14
C ARG A 103 -20.49 8.18 -7.32
N ALA A 104 -20.37 6.91 -7.70
CA ALA A 104 -21.53 6.07 -8.01
C ALA A 104 -22.37 5.74 -6.77
N VAL A 105 -21.72 5.54 -5.62
CA VAL A 105 -22.38 5.11 -4.38
C VAL A 105 -22.79 6.30 -3.49
N GLY A 106 -22.28 7.50 -3.79
CA GLY A 106 -22.51 8.72 -3.01
C GLY A 106 -21.66 8.81 -1.74
N PRO A 107 -21.41 10.02 -1.19
CA PRO A 107 -20.55 10.23 -0.02
C PRO A 107 -21.14 9.72 1.31
N HIS A 108 -22.38 9.22 1.31
CA HIS A 108 -23.11 8.70 2.47
C HIS A 108 -23.76 7.35 2.16
N SER A 109 -22.95 6.31 1.94
CA SER A 109 -23.48 4.94 1.97
C SER A 109 -23.17 4.30 3.32
N GLU A 110 -24.12 4.46 4.24
CA GLU A 110 -24.33 3.45 5.28
C GLU A 110 -24.86 2.19 4.59
N VAL A 111 -24.01 1.16 4.60
CA VAL A 111 -24.28 -0.27 4.42
C VAL A 111 -25.73 -0.62 4.04
N ALA A 112 -26.03 -0.63 2.75
CA ALA A 112 -27.20 -1.36 2.25
C ALA A 112 -26.84 -2.86 2.13
N THR A 113 -27.16 -3.61 3.18
CA THR A 113 -27.35 -5.05 3.08
C THR A 113 -28.43 -5.33 2.03
N THR A 114 -28.10 -6.22 1.10
CA THR A 114 -29.00 -6.78 0.08
C THR A 114 -30.42 -7.02 0.58
N SER A 115 -31.39 -6.29 0.03
CA SER A 115 -32.79 -6.72 -0.01
C SER A 115 -33.36 -6.45 -1.39
N ASN A 116 -33.76 -7.52 -2.07
CA ASN A 116 -34.56 -7.49 -3.29
C ASN A 116 -35.79 -6.60 -3.10
N GLY A 117 -35.98 -5.63 -4.01
CA GLY A 117 -37.20 -4.82 -4.08
C GLY A 117 -37.16 -3.93 -5.32
N SER A 118 -37.97 -4.27 -6.30
CA SER A 118 -38.21 -3.45 -7.49
C SER A 118 -38.87 -2.12 -7.12
N SER A 119 -38.28 -1.01 -7.54
CA SER A 119 -39.02 0.22 -7.82
C SER A 119 -38.19 1.12 -8.73
N GLY A 120 -38.71 1.36 -9.93
CA GLY A 120 -38.04 2.11 -10.98
C GLY A 120 -37.80 3.57 -10.63
N PHE A 121 -36.71 4.10 -11.15
CA PHE A 121 -36.50 5.53 -11.32
C PHE A 121 -35.77 5.78 -12.64
N SER A 122 -36.19 6.84 -13.31
CA SER A 122 -35.92 7.21 -14.70
C SER A 122 -34.42 7.28 -15.01
N GLU A 123 -33.98 6.53 -16.02
CA GLU A 123 -32.67 6.70 -16.65
C GLU A 123 -32.62 8.06 -17.36
N SER A 124 -31.92 9.03 -16.78
CA SER A 124 -31.34 10.09 -17.58
C SER A 124 -30.11 9.50 -18.27
N HIS A 125 -30.23 9.20 -19.56
CA HIS A 125 -29.10 8.87 -20.41
C HIS A 125 -28.02 9.96 -20.30
N ARG A 126 -26.92 9.67 -19.60
CA ARG A 126 -25.64 10.36 -19.81
C ARG A 126 -24.68 9.38 -20.47
N SER A 127 -24.19 9.80 -21.63
CA SER A 127 -23.23 9.08 -22.46
C SER A 127 -21.91 8.90 -21.70
N PRO A 128 -21.08 7.86 -22.00
CA PRO A 128 -19.81 7.63 -21.30
C PRO A 128 -18.68 8.62 -21.65
N GLU A 129 -18.97 9.69 -22.40
CA GLU A 129 -17.97 10.61 -22.98
C GLU A 129 -18.12 12.06 -22.48
N ASP A 130 -18.90 12.32 -21.44
CA ASP A 130 -19.01 13.66 -20.86
C ASP A 130 -17.65 14.08 -20.27
N GLU A 131 -17.06 15.15 -20.83
CA GLU A 131 -15.91 15.87 -20.29
C GLU A 131 -16.16 16.09 -18.79
N VAL A 132 -15.28 15.55 -17.94
CA VAL A 132 -15.41 15.75 -16.50
C VAL A 132 -15.17 17.22 -16.23
N ASP A 133 -16.21 17.93 -15.79
CA ASP A 133 -16.13 19.34 -15.40
C ASP A 133 -14.99 19.52 -14.38
N ASP A 134 -14.15 20.54 -14.57
CA ASP A 134 -12.95 20.78 -13.76
C ASP A 134 -13.31 21.01 -12.27
N ASP A 135 -14.51 21.54 -12.03
CA ASP A 135 -15.08 21.69 -10.68
C ASP A 135 -15.43 20.33 -10.04
N ASP A 136 -15.99 19.38 -10.81
CA ASP A 136 -16.31 18.03 -10.32
C ASP A 136 -15.02 17.24 -10.00
N LEU A 137 -13.97 17.37 -10.82
CA LEU A 137 -12.66 16.79 -10.53
C LEU A 137 -12.09 17.34 -9.22
N SER A 138 -12.11 18.65 -9.04
CA SER A 138 -11.59 19.31 -7.83
C SER A 138 -12.32 18.86 -6.57
N GLN A 139 -13.65 18.75 -6.62
CA GLN A 139 -14.47 18.24 -5.52
C GLN A 139 -14.12 16.79 -5.18
N MET A 140 -13.92 15.95 -6.20
CA MET A 140 -13.53 14.55 -6.02
C MET A 140 -12.15 14.41 -5.38
N VAL A 141 -11.17 15.19 -5.85
CA VAL A 141 -9.82 15.22 -5.28
C VAL A 141 -9.90 15.60 -3.80
N SER A 142 -10.60 16.68 -3.46
CA SER A 142 -10.76 17.12 -2.06
C SER A 142 -11.46 16.07 -1.20
N PHE A 143 -12.43 15.33 -1.75
CA PHE A 143 -13.14 14.28 -1.04
C PHE A 143 -12.23 13.09 -0.72
N ILE A 144 -11.50 12.58 -1.71
CA ILE A 144 -10.58 11.43 -1.56
C ILE A 144 -9.35 11.82 -0.72
N ALA A 145 -8.87 13.06 -0.83
CA ALA A 145 -7.75 13.59 -0.05
C ALA A 145 -7.99 13.54 1.47
N LYS A 146 -9.24 13.46 1.92
CA LYS A 146 -9.63 13.34 3.35
C LYS A 146 -9.79 11.89 3.83
N ARG A 147 -9.64 10.89 2.95
CA ARG A 147 -9.86 9.47 3.26
C ARG A 147 -8.57 8.75 3.60
N HIS A 148 -8.67 7.73 4.43
CA HIS A 148 -7.61 6.80 4.77
C HIS A 148 -7.78 5.54 3.95
N ILE A 149 -6.84 5.27 3.05
CA ILE A 149 -6.94 4.16 2.10
C ILE A 149 -5.81 3.17 2.36
N LEU A 150 -6.16 1.89 2.49
CA LEU A 150 -5.20 0.80 2.41
C LEU A 150 -5.20 0.25 0.99
N LEU A 151 -4.05 0.27 0.31
CA LEU A 151 -3.86 -0.34 -1.00
C LEU A 151 -2.94 -1.55 -0.88
N LEU A 152 -3.41 -2.71 -1.36
CA LEU A 152 -2.62 -3.93 -1.40
C LEU A 152 -2.32 -4.31 -2.85
N HIS A 153 -1.04 -4.39 -3.20
CA HIS A 153 -0.63 -4.92 -4.49
C HIS A 153 -0.71 -6.44 -4.51
N ALA A 154 -1.75 -7.00 -5.14
CA ALA A 154 -1.99 -8.44 -5.20
C ALA A 154 -2.05 -9.01 -6.63
N GLY A 155 -1.83 -8.19 -7.66
CA GLY A 155 -1.88 -8.56 -9.08
C GLY A 155 -0.58 -9.13 -9.67
N GLY A 156 0.38 -9.54 -8.85
CA GLY A 156 1.64 -10.11 -9.35
C GLY A 156 1.54 -11.61 -9.62
N ASP A 157 2.03 -12.06 -10.78
CA ASP A 157 2.12 -13.49 -11.09
C ASP A 157 2.98 -14.25 -10.06
N SER A 158 2.43 -15.33 -9.51
CA SER A 158 3.10 -16.28 -8.64
C SER A 158 3.97 -17.25 -9.44
N LYS A 159 4.98 -16.72 -10.15
CA LYS A 159 5.91 -17.54 -10.94
C LYS A 159 6.62 -18.62 -10.13
N ARG A 160 6.89 -18.35 -8.85
CA ARG A 160 7.56 -19.27 -7.91
C ARG A 160 6.60 -20.22 -7.19
N VAL A 161 5.31 -19.89 -7.16
CA VAL A 161 4.28 -20.68 -6.46
C VAL A 161 3.04 -20.74 -7.37
N PRO A 162 3.10 -21.46 -8.52
CA PRO A 162 2.07 -21.34 -9.55
C PRO A 162 0.67 -21.76 -9.08
N TRP A 163 0.57 -22.71 -8.16
CA TRP A 163 -0.69 -23.16 -7.57
C TRP A 163 -1.41 -22.06 -6.77
N ALA A 164 -0.70 -21.01 -6.34
CA ALA A 164 -1.28 -19.88 -5.62
C ALA A 164 -1.89 -18.81 -6.54
N ASN A 165 -1.66 -18.86 -7.86
CA ASN A 165 -2.17 -17.86 -8.81
C ASN A 165 -3.70 -17.71 -8.80
N PRO A 166 -4.49 -18.81 -8.85
CA PRO A 166 -5.94 -18.70 -8.84
C PRO A 166 -6.48 -18.11 -7.53
N MET A 167 -5.83 -18.40 -6.41
CA MET A 167 -6.26 -17.91 -5.09
C MET A 167 -5.77 -16.49 -4.79
N GLY A 168 -4.65 -16.08 -5.39
CA GLY A 168 -3.88 -14.92 -4.99
C GLY A 168 -3.02 -15.20 -3.76
N LYS A 169 -1.73 -14.84 -3.81
CA LYS A 169 -0.80 -15.07 -2.68
C LYS A 169 -1.29 -14.44 -1.37
N VAL A 170 -1.95 -13.30 -1.49
CA VAL A 170 -2.47 -12.55 -0.34
C VAL A 170 -3.50 -13.36 0.45
N PHE A 171 -4.23 -14.27 -0.20
CA PHE A 171 -5.24 -15.10 0.45
C PHE A 171 -4.74 -16.50 0.80
N LEU A 172 -3.43 -16.73 0.77
CA LEU A 172 -2.86 -18.01 1.21
C LEU A 172 -3.04 -18.18 2.72
N PRO A 173 -3.45 -19.38 3.18
CA PRO A 173 -3.44 -19.72 4.59
C PRO A 173 -2.03 -19.63 5.16
N LEU A 174 -1.88 -18.87 6.23
CA LEU A 174 -0.64 -18.70 6.97
C LEU A 174 -0.94 -18.96 8.45
N PRO A 175 -0.77 -20.21 8.95
CA PRO A 175 -1.18 -20.65 10.28
C PRO A 175 -0.33 -20.08 11.43
N TYR A 176 0.28 -18.92 11.21
CA TYR A 176 0.91 -18.12 12.24
C TYR A 176 -0.16 -17.60 13.20
N LEU A 177 0.04 -17.76 14.51
CA LEU A 177 -0.94 -17.47 15.57
C LEU A 177 -2.26 -18.28 15.50
N ALA A 178 -2.37 -19.33 14.68
CA ALA A 178 -3.59 -20.15 14.63
C ALA A 178 -3.92 -20.81 15.98
N ALA A 179 -2.90 -21.12 16.79
CA ALA A 179 -3.08 -21.68 18.13
C ALA A 179 -3.75 -20.70 19.12
N ASP A 180 -3.79 -19.40 18.82
CA ASP A 180 -4.45 -18.41 19.66
C ASP A 180 -6.00 -18.43 19.49
N ASP A 181 -6.50 -19.09 18.43
CA ASP A 181 -7.92 -19.31 18.16
C ASP A 181 -8.13 -20.73 17.57
N PRO A 182 -8.04 -21.80 18.39
CA PRO A 182 -8.03 -23.19 17.91
C PRO A 182 -9.30 -23.60 17.15
N ASP A 183 -10.43 -22.99 17.47
CA ASP A 183 -11.73 -23.25 16.84
C ASP A 183 -12.00 -22.31 15.66
N GLY A 184 -11.13 -21.33 15.43
CA GLY A 184 -11.23 -20.35 14.36
C GLY A 184 -10.69 -20.85 13.01
N PRO A 185 -11.00 -20.13 11.91
CA PRO A 185 -10.37 -20.41 10.63
C PRO A 185 -8.88 -20.10 10.68
N VAL A 186 -8.08 -20.89 9.95
CA VAL A 186 -6.65 -20.60 9.77
C VAL A 186 -6.48 -19.18 9.22
N PRO A 187 -5.72 -18.31 9.88
CA PRO A 187 -5.47 -16.95 9.39
C PRO A 187 -4.86 -16.95 7.99
N LEU A 188 -5.28 -16.02 7.15
CA LEU A 188 -4.67 -15.79 5.83
C LEU A 188 -3.51 -14.79 5.96
N LEU A 189 -2.61 -14.76 4.97
CA LEU A 189 -1.62 -13.68 4.86
C LEU A 189 -2.30 -12.29 4.86
N PHE A 190 -3.42 -12.17 4.16
CA PHE A 190 -4.28 -10.98 4.13
C PHE A 190 -4.68 -10.53 5.54
N ASP A 191 -5.06 -11.46 6.42
CA ASP A 191 -5.51 -11.09 7.75
C ASP A 191 -4.37 -10.52 8.61
N HIS A 192 -3.15 -11.07 8.48
CA HIS A 192 -1.98 -10.54 9.16
C HIS A 192 -1.58 -9.16 8.62
N ILE A 193 -1.68 -8.96 7.30
CA ILE A 193 -1.48 -7.65 6.67
C ILE A 193 -2.49 -6.64 7.21
N LEU A 194 -3.78 -7.00 7.26
CA LEU A 194 -4.84 -6.16 7.84
C LEU A 194 -4.56 -5.81 9.29
N ALA A 195 -4.04 -6.76 10.08
CA ALA A 195 -3.72 -6.54 11.48
C ALA A 195 -2.68 -5.42 11.66
N ILE A 196 -1.59 -5.50 10.90
CA ILE A 196 -0.51 -4.50 10.94
C ILE A 196 -0.97 -3.16 10.37
N ALA A 197 -1.67 -3.19 9.23
CA ALA A 197 -2.19 -2.00 8.59
C ALA A 197 -3.19 -1.26 9.49
N SER A 198 -4.08 -1.98 10.19
CA SER A 198 -5.02 -1.39 11.15
C SER A 198 -4.28 -0.57 12.22
N TYR A 199 -3.16 -1.08 12.73
CA TYR A 199 -2.35 -0.31 13.68
C TYR A 199 -1.63 0.86 12.99
N ALA A 200 -1.05 0.64 11.81
CA ALA A 200 -0.36 1.66 11.02
C ALA A 200 -1.26 2.85 10.66
N ARG A 201 -2.58 2.65 10.55
CA ARG A 201 -3.58 3.71 10.36
C ARG A 201 -3.40 4.84 11.37
N GLN A 202 -3.08 4.55 12.62
CA GLN A 202 -2.92 5.57 13.67
C GLN A 202 -1.89 6.66 13.31
N ALA A 203 -0.86 6.31 12.53
CA ALA A 203 0.19 7.25 12.14
C ALA A 203 -0.30 8.36 11.19
N PHE A 204 -1.45 8.17 10.51
CA PHE A 204 -2.09 9.18 9.66
C PHE A 204 -2.90 10.20 10.46
N LYS A 205 -3.14 9.97 11.76
CA LYS A 205 -3.91 10.86 12.64
C LYS A 205 -5.31 11.18 12.06
N ASN A 206 -5.55 12.45 11.73
CA ASN A 206 -6.79 12.98 11.15
C ASN A 206 -6.59 13.44 9.69
N GLU A 207 -5.41 13.24 9.12
CA GLU A 207 -5.11 13.58 7.73
C GLU A 207 -5.41 12.38 6.85
N GLY A 208 -6.05 12.61 5.70
CA GLY A 208 -6.19 11.55 4.70
C GLY A 208 -4.83 11.13 4.16
N GLY A 209 -4.81 9.94 3.60
CA GLY A 209 -3.60 9.34 3.09
C GLY A 209 -3.82 7.93 2.58
N ILE A 210 -2.80 7.43 1.91
CA ILE A 210 -2.74 6.08 1.40
C ILE A 210 -1.60 5.33 2.07
N PHE A 211 -1.88 4.09 2.47
CA PHE A 211 -0.89 3.12 2.92
C PHE A 211 -0.87 1.96 1.95
N THR A 212 0.23 1.84 1.21
CA THR A 212 0.45 0.80 0.22
C THR A 212 1.29 -0.31 0.82
N MET A 213 0.88 -1.56 0.63
CA MET A 213 1.65 -2.75 1.02
C MET A 213 1.63 -3.79 -0.11
N THR A 214 2.55 -4.76 -0.06
CA THR A 214 2.52 -5.91 -0.98
C THR A 214 1.64 -7.02 -0.43
N GLY A 215 0.94 -7.73 -1.32
CA GLY A 215 0.09 -8.87 -0.97
C GLY A 215 0.85 -10.21 -0.88
N ASP A 216 2.18 -10.21 -0.94
CA ASP A 216 2.98 -11.43 -0.99
C ASP A 216 4.12 -11.50 0.04
N VAL A 217 4.20 -10.51 0.91
CA VAL A 217 5.13 -10.45 2.04
C VAL A 217 4.32 -10.31 3.32
N LEU A 218 4.71 -11.02 4.37
CA LEU A 218 4.24 -10.74 5.74
C LEU A 218 5.20 -9.75 6.38
N PRO A 219 4.85 -8.46 6.52
CA PRO A 219 5.65 -7.55 7.33
C PRO A 219 5.52 -7.95 8.80
N CYS A 220 6.60 -7.83 9.57
CA CYS A 220 6.59 -8.13 10.99
C CYS A 220 7.31 -7.01 11.73
N PHE A 221 6.60 -5.91 11.98
CA PHE A 221 7.14 -4.75 12.69
C PHE A 221 6.10 -4.10 13.58
N ASP A 222 6.56 -3.37 14.59
CA ASP A 222 5.69 -2.65 15.52
C ASP A 222 5.21 -1.33 14.90
N ALA A 223 4.07 -1.39 14.20
CA ALA A 223 3.43 -0.23 13.60
C ALA A 223 2.87 0.77 14.63
N SER A 224 2.84 0.43 15.93
CA SER A 224 2.33 1.34 16.97
C SER A 224 3.22 2.55 17.24
N ASN A 225 4.50 2.43 16.90
CA ASN A 225 5.49 3.50 17.03
C ASN A 225 5.82 4.16 15.68
N MET A 226 5.02 3.88 14.64
CA MET A 226 5.26 4.42 13.31
C MET A 226 4.99 5.92 13.29
N VAL A 227 5.95 6.69 12.78
CA VAL A 227 5.83 8.14 12.59
C VAL A 227 5.93 8.42 11.10
N LEU A 228 4.94 9.13 10.57
CA LEU A 228 4.94 9.59 9.18
C LEU A 228 5.35 11.06 9.12
N PRO A 229 6.14 11.50 8.13
CA PRO A 229 6.39 12.92 7.88
C PRO A 229 5.12 13.62 7.38
N GLU A 230 4.95 14.91 7.70
CA GLU A 230 3.78 15.71 7.27
C GLU A 230 3.86 16.04 5.78
N ASP A 231 2.69 16.10 5.12
CA ASP A 231 2.52 16.56 3.74
C ASP A 231 3.37 15.87 2.66
N THR A 232 3.85 14.64 2.92
CA THR A 232 4.78 13.96 2.01
C THR A 232 4.67 12.43 2.05
N SER A 233 5.44 11.78 1.20
CA SER A 233 5.61 10.34 1.11
C SER A 233 6.68 9.80 2.06
N CYS A 234 6.53 8.55 2.50
CA CYS A 234 7.47 7.82 3.32
C CYS A 234 7.57 6.37 2.83
N ILE A 235 8.79 5.82 2.79
CA ILE A 235 9.06 4.42 2.49
C ILE A 235 9.51 3.75 3.79
N ILE A 236 8.90 2.62 4.12
CA ILE A 236 9.38 1.79 5.23
C ILE A 236 10.47 0.88 4.70
N THR A 237 11.59 0.82 5.42
CA THR A 237 12.78 0.07 5.03
C THR A 237 13.21 -0.90 6.12
N VAL A 238 14.00 -1.91 5.74
CA VAL A 238 14.62 -2.83 6.69
C VAL A 238 16.11 -2.97 6.38
N PRO A 239 17.00 -2.88 7.40
CA PRO A 239 18.42 -3.15 7.20
C PRO A 239 18.67 -4.61 6.82
N ILE A 240 19.29 -4.84 5.66
CA ILE A 240 19.54 -6.16 5.07
C ILE A 240 21.00 -6.36 4.68
N THR A 241 21.40 -7.61 4.47
CA THR A 241 22.73 -7.96 4.00
C THR A 241 22.92 -7.65 2.51
N LEU A 242 24.18 -7.42 2.10
CA LEU A 242 24.54 -6.95 0.76
C LEU A 242 24.18 -7.95 -0.35
N ASP A 243 24.19 -9.25 -0.06
CA ASP A 243 23.81 -10.31 -0.99
C ASP A 243 22.32 -10.24 -1.36
N ILE A 244 21.45 -9.95 -0.39
CA ILE A 244 20.01 -9.77 -0.63
C ILE A 244 19.76 -8.46 -1.37
N ALA A 245 20.48 -7.40 -1.00
CA ALA A 245 20.36 -6.07 -1.61
C ALA A 245 20.54 -6.08 -3.14
N SER A 246 21.44 -6.93 -3.65
CA SER A 246 21.70 -7.05 -5.10
C SER A 246 20.49 -7.48 -5.95
N ASN A 247 19.48 -8.07 -5.32
CA ASN A 247 18.29 -8.57 -6.00
C ASN A 247 17.06 -7.66 -5.83
N HIS A 248 17.18 -6.54 -5.09
CA HIS A 248 16.05 -5.73 -4.65
C HIS A 248 16.33 -4.22 -4.77
N GLY A 249 15.30 -3.42 -4.48
CA GLY A 249 15.43 -1.97 -4.33
C GLY A 249 16.16 -1.61 -3.03
N VAL A 250 17.11 -0.68 -3.12
CA VAL A 250 17.86 -0.14 -1.97
C VAL A 250 17.64 1.36 -1.88
N VAL A 251 17.22 1.80 -0.70
CA VAL A 251 17.03 3.21 -0.38
C VAL A 251 18.32 3.76 0.24
N VAL A 252 18.78 4.91 -0.25
CA VAL A 252 19.93 5.62 0.32
C VAL A 252 19.40 6.75 1.18
N ALA A 253 19.60 6.65 2.49
CA ALA A 253 19.21 7.69 3.44
C ALA A 253 20.29 8.78 3.54
N SER A 254 19.87 10.00 3.82
CA SER A 254 20.79 11.12 4.00
C SER A 254 21.64 10.97 5.25
N ASN A 255 22.93 11.23 5.13
CA ASN A 255 23.89 11.23 6.24
C ASN A 255 23.82 12.48 7.14
N SER A 256 22.88 13.38 6.88
CA SER A 256 22.66 14.59 7.67
C SER A 256 22.14 14.25 9.07
N ARG A 257 23.07 13.91 9.98
CA ARG A 257 22.80 13.75 11.42
C ARG A 257 22.40 15.11 12.00
N ASN A 258 21.10 15.40 12.06
CA ASN A 258 20.62 16.41 13.00
C ASN A 258 20.84 15.84 14.41
N VAL A 259 21.90 16.32 15.07
CA VAL A 259 22.41 15.85 16.37
C VAL A 259 21.38 15.99 17.51
N GLU A 260 20.27 16.69 17.31
CA GLU A 260 19.34 17.03 18.40
C GLU A 260 18.09 16.16 18.52
N ARG A 261 17.79 15.27 17.56
CA ARG A 261 16.54 14.48 17.63
C ARG A 261 16.73 13.07 17.10
N SER A 262 16.44 12.08 17.94
CA SER A 262 16.33 10.66 17.56
C SER A 262 15.11 10.50 16.64
N TYR A 263 15.26 10.84 15.37
CA TYR A 263 14.20 10.61 14.40
C TYR A 263 14.28 9.16 13.88
N THR A 264 13.14 8.47 13.94
CA THR A 264 12.85 7.21 13.24
C THR A 264 12.68 7.39 11.72
N VAL A 265 12.82 8.63 11.22
CA VAL A 265 12.63 9.01 9.82
C VAL A 265 13.88 9.72 9.32
N SER A 266 14.36 9.32 8.14
CA SER A 266 15.52 9.93 7.47
C SER A 266 15.10 10.41 6.09
N LEU A 267 15.69 11.51 5.61
CA LEU A 267 15.51 11.96 4.23
C LEU A 267 16.11 10.93 3.26
N VAL A 268 15.52 10.79 2.09
CA VAL A 268 16.01 9.89 1.04
C VAL A 268 16.88 10.70 0.06
N ASP A 269 18.14 10.31 -0.06
CA ASP A 269 19.09 10.94 -0.99
C ASP A 269 19.05 10.28 -2.38
N ASN A 270 18.80 8.97 -2.46
CA ASN A 270 18.81 8.21 -3.72
C ASN A 270 18.04 6.90 -3.61
N LEU A 271 17.62 6.36 -4.77
CA LEU A 271 17.03 5.02 -4.90
C LEU A 271 17.84 4.20 -5.90
N LEU A 272 18.24 3.01 -5.50
CA LEU A 272 18.98 2.06 -6.34
C LEU A 272 18.11 0.84 -6.59
N GLN A 273 18.14 0.31 -7.82
CA GLN A 273 17.38 -0.88 -8.19
C GLN A 273 18.35 -1.99 -8.56
N LYS A 274 18.34 -3.08 -7.79
CA LYS A 274 19.24 -4.24 -7.96
C LYS A 274 20.71 -3.83 -8.12
N PRO A 275 21.25 -3.01 -7.19
CA PRO A 275 22.59 -2.47 -7.34
C PRO A 275 23.66 -3.55 -7.17
N SER A 276 24.75 -3.39 -7.90
CA SER A 276 26.02 -4.07 -7.62
C SER A 276 26.67 -3.55 -6.33
N LEU A 277 27.63 -4.32 -5.79
CA LEU A 277 28.41 -3.89 -4.63
C LEU A 277 29.14 -2.56 -4.87
N GLU A 278 29.69 -2.37 -6.07
CA GLU A 278 30.38 -1.14 -6.46
C GLU A 278 29.44 0.07 -6.44
N GLU A 279 28.21 -0.10 -6.93
CA GLU A 279 27.19 0.95 -6.89
C GLU A 279 26.77 1.29 -5.46
N LEU A 280 26.64 0.28 -4.58
CA LEU A 280 26.33 0.50 -3.18
C LEU A 280 27.41 1.35 -2.48
N VAL A 281 28.68 1.03 -2.71
CA VAL A 281 29.81 1.79 -2.16
C VAL A 281 29.84 3.21 -2.74
N LYS A 282 29.74 3.34 -4.07
CA LYS A 282 29.79 4.64 -4.77
C LYS A 282 28.70 5.61 -4.33
N ASN A 283 27.53 5.08 -3.98
CA ASN A 283 26.38 5.88 -3.56
C ASN A 283 26.23 6.02 -2.04
N ASN A 284 27.21 5.57 -1.25
CA ASN A 284 27.14 5.59 0.22
C ASN A 284 25.89 4.88 0.78
N ALA A 285 25.47 3.79 0.15
CA ALA A 285 24.25 3.05 0.52
C ALA A 285 24.46 2.08 1.70
N ILE A 286 25.71 1.88 2.13
CA ILE A 286 26.09 0.94 3.19
C ILE A 286 26.12 1.70 4.52
N LEU A 287 25.34 1.20 5.49
CA LEU A 287 25.25 1.72 6.86
C LEU A 287 26.52 1.38 7.67
N ASP A 288 26.68 2.06 8.81
CA ASP A 288 27.81 1.87 9.74
C ASP A 288 27.96 0.40 10.24
N ASP A 289 26.90 -0.40 10.18
CA ASP A 289 26.89 -1.81 10.57
C ASP A 289 27.10 -2.80 9.40
N GLY A 290 27.40 -2.28 8.20
CA GLY A 290 27.67 -3.06 6.99
C GLY A 290 26.43 -3.53 6.22
N ARG A 291 25.23 -3.08 6.59
CA ARG A 291 23.96 -3.42 5.92
C ARG A 291 23.49 -2.30 5.00
N THR A 292 22.47 -2.57 4.19
CA THR A 292 21.78 -1.57 3.34
C THR A 292 20.30 -1.50 3.69
N LEU A 293 19.63 -0.39 3.36
CA LEU A 293 18.20 -0.24 3.59
C LEU A 293 17.41 -0.79 2.41
N LEU A 294 16.77 -1.94 2.61
CA LEU A 294 15.90 -2.58 1.63
C LEU A 294 14.56 -1.86 1.54
N ASP A 295 14.06 -1.63 0.32
CA ASP A 295 12.66 -1.28 0.10
C ASP A 295 11.74 -2.47 0.43
N THR A 296 10.84 -2.30 1.40
CA THR A 296 9.89 -3.37 1.76
C THR A 296 8.65 -3.40 0.86
N GLY A 297 8.52 -2.46 -0.08
CA GLY A 297 7.29 -2.25 -0.85
C GLY A 297 6.14 -1.70 0.00
N ILE A 298 6.47 -1.08 1.14
CA ILE A 298 5.50 -0.43 2.02
C ILE A 298 5.73 1.07 1.94
N ILE A 299 4.71 1.78 1.48
CA ILE A 299 4.78 3.21 1.21
C ILE A 299 3.58 3.88 1.88
N ALA A 300 3.80 5.00 2.53
CA ALA A 300 2.76 5.85 3.10
C ALA A 300 2.82 7.22 2.44
N VAL A 301 1.69 7.81 2.09
CA VAL A 301 1.62 9.20 1.61
C VAL A 301 0.48 9.90 2.33
N ARG A 302 0.73 11.08 2.91
CA ARG A 302 -0.29 11.84 3.67
C ARG A 302 -0.23 13.34 3.37
N GLY A 303 -1.31 14.03 3.72
CA GLY A 303 -1.44 15.48 3.57
C GLY A 303 -1.31 15.91 2.11
N LYS A 304 -0.56 16.98 1.83
CA LYS A 304 -0.41 17.53 0.48
C LYS A 304 0.11 16.53 -0.55
N GLY A 305 1.11 15.72 -0.21
CA GLY A 305 1.62 14.69 -1.12
C GLY A 305 0.56 13.66 -1.52
N TRP A 306 -0.42 13.40 -0.63
CA TRP A 306 -1.54 12.53 -0.95
C TRP A 306 -2.53 13.22 -1.89
N GLU A 307 -2.87 14.49 -1.64
CA GLU A 307 -3.74 15.29 -2.51
C GLU A 307 -3.20 15.37 -3.95
N GLU A 308 -1.90 15.63 -4.11
CA GLU A 308 -1.24 15.66 -5.42
C GLU A 308 -1.29 14.29 -6.13
N LEU A 309 -1.11 13.20 -5.37
CA LEU A 309 -1.21 11.84 -5.92
C LEU A 309 -2.63 11.50 -6.37
N VAL A 310 -3.65 11.97 -5.65
CA VAL A 310 -5.07 11.82 -6.03
C VAL A 310 -5.36 12.59 -7.31
N ALA A 311 -4.90 13.85 -7.41
CA ALA A 311 -5.08 14.66 -8.62
C ALA A 311 -4.42 13.99 -9.86
N LEU A 312 -3.22 13.44 -9.68
CA LEU A 312 -2.54 12.66 -10.71
C LEU A 312 -3.32 11.40 -11.09
N ALA A 313 -3.89 10.69 -10.11
CA ALA A 313 -4.70 9.50 -10.36
C ALA A 313 -5.99 9.84 -11.12
N CYS A 314 -6.70 10.91 -10.76
CA CYS A 314 -7.92 11.33 -11.46
C CYS A 314 -7.68 11.70 -12.94
N SER A 315 -6.45 12.11 -13.28
CA SER A 315 -6.04 12.47 -14.64
C SER A 315 -5.25 11.38 -15.38
N CYS A 316 -5.12 10.17 -14.82
CA CYS A 316 -4.20 9.14 -15.34
C CYS A 316 -4.66 8.40 -16.62
N GLN A 317 -5.90 8.59 -17.08
CA GLN A 317 -6.50 7.80 -18.17
C GLN A 317 -5.73 7.85 -19.51
N PRO A 318 -5.26 9.01 -19.98
CA PRO A 318 -4.46 9.08 -21.21
C PRO A 318 -3.15 8.30 -21.09
N MET A 319 -2.48 8.40 -19.93
CA MET A 319 -1.25 7.66 -19.65
C MET A 319 -1.48 6.15 -19.64
N ILE A 320 -2.55 5.67 -18.99
CA ILE A 320 -2.91 4.24 -18.98
C ILE A 320 -3.17 3.75 -20.41
N SER A 321 -3.91 4.53 -21.21
CA SER A 321 -4.20 4.20 -22.61
C SER A 321 -2.93 4.08 -23.45
N GLU A 322 -1.92 4.92 -23.21
CA GLU A 322 -0.62 4.83 -23.89
C GLU A 322 0.18 3.60 -23.45
N LEU A 323 0.18 3.26 -22.15
CA LEU A 323 0.84 2.06 -21.64
C LEU A 323 0.26 0.79 -22.28
N LEU A 324 -1.07 0.70 -22.38
CA LEU A 324 -1.77 -0.41 -23.05
C LEU A 324 -1.39 -0.49 -24.53
N LYS A 325 -1.41 0.64 -25.26
CA LYS A 325 -1.04 0.68 -26.69
C LYS A 325 0.42 0.30 -26.94
N SER A 326 1.31 0.65 -26.01
CA SER A 326 2.75 0.40 -26.15
C SER A 326 3.23 -0.91 -25.52
N GLY A 327 2.38 -1.59 -24.75
CA GLY A 327 2.74 -2.79 -23.98
C GLY A 327 3.80 -2.54 -22.90
N LYS A 328 3.91 -1.29 -22.42
CA LYS A 328 4.89 -0.89 -21.41
C LYS A 328 4.28 -0.90 -20.01
N GLU A 329 5.15 -1.06 -19.02
CA GLU A 329 4.76 -1.10 -17.60
C GLU A 329 5.39 0.08 -16.85
N MET A 330 4.61 0.78 -16.03
CA MET A 330 5.09 1.80 -15.10
C MET A 330 5.36 1.19 -13.72
N SER A 331 6.57 1.35 -13.21
CA SER A 331 7.01 0.82 -11.92
C SER A 331 6.67 1.77 -10.79
N LEU A 332 6.10 1.25 -9.70
CA LEU A 332 5.88 2.04 -8.48
C LEU A 332 7.21 2.58 -7.95
N TYR A 333 8.23 1.74 -7.84
CA TYR A 333 9.52 2.11 -7.26
C TYR A 333 10.35 2.99 -8.22
N GLU A 334 10.48 2.59 -9.48
CA GLU A 334 11.41 3.26 -10.41
C GLU A 334 10.84 4.51 -11.09
N ASP A 335 9.51 4.66 -11.15
CA ASP A 335 8.88 5.81 -11.80
C ASP A 335 8.18 6.71 -10.77
N LEU A 336 7.25 6.19 -9.96
CA LEU A 336 6.47 7.04 -9.06
C LEU A 336 7.27 7.47 -7.82
N VAL A 337 7.85 6.51 -7.09
CA VAL A 337 8.62 6.78 -5.87
C VAL A 337 9.90 7.53 -6.19
N ALA A 338 10.57 7.19 -7.29
CA ALA A 338 11.74 7.91 -7.76
C ALA A 338 11.44 9.37 -8.14
N ALA A 339 10.23 9.70 -8.61
CA ALA A 339 9.85 11.08 -8.88
C ALA A 339 9.80 11.96 -7.61
N TRP A 340 9.64 11.37 -6.42
CA TRP A 340 9.73 12.08 -5.13
C TRP A 340 11.17 12.40 -4.70
N VAL A 341 12.18 11.89 -5.42
CA VAL A 341 13.60 12.14 -5.16
C VAL A 341 14.24 12.87 -6.36
N PRO A 342 13.79 14.09 -6.71
CA PRO A 342 14.17 14.75 -7.97
C PRO A 342 15.69 14.98 -8.09
N ALA A 343 16.38 15.27 -6.97
CA ALA A 343 17.81 15.54 -6.94
C ALA A 343 18.70 14.48 -7.62
N LYS A 344 18.23 13.22 -7.71
CA LYS A 344 18.91 12.12 -8.42
C LYS A 344 18.10 11.52 -9.57
N HIS A 345 16.83 11.91 -9.68
CA HIS A 345 15.88 11.30 -10.61
C HIS A 345 15.19 12.30 -11.55
N ASP A 346 15.69 13.54 -11.67
CA ASP A 346 15.20 14.54 -12.64
C ASP A 346 15.16 14.04 -14.09
N TRP A 347 15.98 13.04 -14.42
CA TRP A 347 15.96 12.37 -15.72
C TRP A 347 14.60 11.72 -16.05
N LEU A 348 13.76 11.43 -15.05
CA LEU A 348 12.40 10.94 -15.24
C LEU A 348 11.52 11.93 -16.00
N ARG A 349 11.76 13.25 -15.88
CA ARG A 349 10.98 14.28 -16.59
C ARG A 349 11.09 14.17 -18.11
N LEU A 350 12.23 13.65 -18.59
CA LEU A 350 12.51 13.48 -20.02
C LEU A 350 12.24 12.04 -20.50
N ARG A 351 11.86 11.14 -19.58
CA ARG A 351 11.65 9.72 -19.88
C ARG A 351 10.20 9.50 -20.34
N PRO A 352 9.96 8.88 -21.50
CA PRO A 352 8.64 8.37 -21.84
C PRO A 352 8.18 7.33 -20.81
N SER A 353 6.92 7.39 -20.39
CA SER A 353 6.34 6.48 -19.39
C SER A 353 6.61 5.01 -19.72
N GLY A 354 6.98 4.23 -18.71
CA GLY A 354 7.07 2.77 -18.76
C GLY A 354 8.28 2.17 -19.50
N LYS A 355 9.35 2.92 -19.75
CA LYS A 355 10.66 2.29 -20.04
C LYS A 355 11.24 1.79 -18.70
N THR A 356 11.82 0.59 -18.61
CA THR A 356 12.60 0.13 -17.43
C THR A 356 14.09 0.36 -17.66
N ARG A 357 14.90 0.60 -16.62
CA ARG A 357 16.37 0.54 -16.77
C ARG A 357 16.72 -0.95 -16.90
N ARG A 358 17.24 -1.37 -18.05
CA ARG A 358 17.80 -2.72 -18.19
C ARG A 358 19.17 -2.78 -17.55
#